data_AF-A0A9N7V7I6-F1
#
_entry.id   AF-A0A9N7V7I6-F1
#
_cell.length_a   1.000
_cell.length_b   1.000
_cell.length_c   1.000
_cell.angle_alpha   90.00
_cell.angle_beta   90.00
_cell.angle_gamma   90.00
#
_symmetry.space_group_name_H-M   'P 1'
#
loop_
_entity.id
_entity.type
_entity.pdbx_description
1 polymer ?
#
loop_
_entity_poly.entity_id
_entity_poly.type
_entity_poly.pdbx_seq_one_letter_code
_entity_poly.pdbx_strand_id
1 'polypeptide(L)'
;MAYGGIEMKDTYKYVAQKQTCSSHPDKIIATCSNYQHVLKNDEQALKEAVATTGPISVGIDASLASFRTYASGVYDESDCSSTFANHYALVVGYGHENGKDYWLVKNSWASPWSEKDFLLRHSINFNFLKKLSYHSTVLYIRVSLWCRPCITWWLYLRLHRAHRHTGRMKLLLVVVAALAVASCASVSLEDLEFHAWKLKFGRSYNSPSEESHRMQIWLQNRKLVLVHNIMADQGIKSYRLGMNYFADLENEEYKRLISQGCLGSFNASLPRGGSTFLRSPEITDLPQTVDWRDKGYVTDVKDQKQCGSCWAFSTTGSLEGQNFRKTGKMVSLSEQQLVDCSGDYGNEGCNGGLMDDAFRYIQANGGIDTEDSYPYEAEDGKCRYNPATIGAKCTGFVDIKQGDEDALKEALATVGPVSVAIDASNESFQLYESGVYDEPGCSSTELDHGVLAVGYGSEGGHDYWLVKNSWATPWSEKVFHLFHIINFDSIEQRTYHLTDVFLV
;
A
#
# COMPACT_ATOMS: atom_id res chain seq x y z
N MET A 1 15.77 28.24 5.07
CA MET A 1 15.23 27.71 6.33
C MET A 1 13.77 27.38 6.09
N ALA A 2 13.46 26.08 6.07
CA ALA A 2 12.13 25.55 6.36
C ALA A 2 11.66 26.07 7.74
N TYR A 3 10.37 26.11 8.11
CA TYR A 3 9.35 25.06 8.22
C TYR A 3 8.02 25.78 8.56
N GLY A 4 6.81 25.22 8.46
CA GLY A 4 6.40 23.82 8.33
C GLY A 4 4.89 23.71 8.06
N GLY A 5 4.49 22.52 7.62
CA GLY A 5 3.15 22.19 7.15
C GLY A 5 2.12 21.92 8.25
N ILE A 6 0.88 21.75 7.79
CA ILE A 6 -0.26 21.26 8.57
C ILE A 6 -0.60 19.87 8.00
N GLU A 7 -0.51 18.84 8.85
CA GLU A 7 -1.03 17.49 8.61
C GLU A 7 -2.56 17.51 8.51
N MET A 8 -3.12 16.78 7.53
CA MET A 8 -4.51 16.32 7.58
C MET A 8 -4.54 14.88 8.10
N LYS A 9 -5.06 14.68 9.30
CA LYS A 9 -5.43 13.36 9.84
C LYS A 9 -6.82 12.96 9.36
N ASP A 10 -6.91 11.70 8.96
CA ASP A 10 -8.08 10.83 8.82
C ASP A 10 -9.11 11.12 7.71
N THR A 11 -9.21 10.14 6.81
CA THR A 11 -10.14 10.02 5.69
C THR A 11 -11.56 9.72 6.18
N TYR A 12 -12.44 10.73 6.17
CA TYR A 12 -13.88 10.48 6.25
C TYR A 12 -14.42 10.04 4.88
N LYS A 13 -15.02 8.84 4.82
CA LYS A 13 -15.88 8.41 3.71
C LYS A 13 -17.06 9.37 3.61
N TYR A 14 -17.15 10.16 2.54
CA TYR A 14 -18.36 10.93 2.26
C TYR A 14 -19.44 10.00 1.72
N VAL A 15 -20.35 9.56 2.60
CA VAL A 15 -21.67 9.07 2.21
C VAL A 15 -22.61 10.25 2.33
N ALA A 16 -23.09 10.79 1.21
CA ALA A 16 -24.12 11.83 1.23
C ALA A 16 -25.48 11.20 1.58
N GLN A 17 -25.72 10.94 2.87
CA GLN A 17 -27.06 10.78 3.42
C GLN A 17 -27.55 12.14 3.91
N LYS A 18 -28.81 12.45 3.62
CA LYS A 18 -29.51 13.67 4.04
C LYS A 18 -29.76 13.63 5.55
N GLN A 19 -28.72 13.77 6.35
CA GLN A 19 -28.79 13.84 7.80
C GLN A 19 -28.55 15.27 8.29
N THR A 20 -29.41 15.71 9.19
CA THR A 20 -29.33 16.97 9.93
C THR A 20 -27.98 17.10 10.63
N CYS A 21 -27.21 18.13 10.29
CA CYS A 21 -25.91 18.42 10.91
C CYS A 21 -26.08 18.67 12.41
N SER A 22 -25.55 17.77 13.23
CA SER A 22 -25.39 17.98 14.68
C SER A 22 -23.97 18.45 14.92
N SER A 23 -23.77 19.72 15.31
CA SER A 23 -22.44 20.24 15.64
C SER A 23 -21.96 19.61 16.95
N HIS A 24 -20.86 18.86 16.91
CA HIS A 24 -20.16 18.36 18.09
C HIS A 24 -19.10 19.39 18.51
N PRO A 25 -19.30 20.19 19.56
CA PRO A 25 -18.38 21.28 19.94
C PRO A 25 -16.97 20.77 20.22
N ASP A 26 -16.87 19.54 20.73
CA ASP A 26 -15.61 18.89 21.12
C ASP A 26 -14.81 18.35 19.92
N LYS A 27 -15.36 18.41 18.70
CA LYS A 27 -14.72 17.96 17.44
C LYS A 27 -14.41 19.11 16.49
N ILE A 28 -14.52 20.36 16.93
CA ILE A 28 -14.20 21.53 16.10
C ILE A 28 -12.67 21.65 15.98
N ILE A 29 -12.13 21.19 14.86
CA ILE A 29 -10.68 21.24 14.54
C ILE A 29 -10.23 22.58 13.97
N ALA A 30 -11.16 23.38 13.46
CA ALA A 30 -10.90 24.68 12.87
C ALA A 30 -12.15 25.56 12.94
N THR A 31 -11.95 26.86 13.19
CA THR A 31 -13.02 27.87 13.09
C THR A 31 -12.65 28.89 12.03
N CYS A 32 -13.62 29.20 11.17
CA CYS A 32 -13.50 30.32 10.23
C CYS A 32 -13.77 31.61 11.02
N SER A 33 -12.74 32.43 11.19
CA SER A 33 -12.85 33.66 11.97
C SER A 33 -13.29 34.85 11.14
N ASN A 34 -13.03 34.84 9.83
CA ASN A 34 -13.44 35.89 8.91
C ASN A 34 -13.40 35.38 7.46
N TYR A 35 -14.04 36.10 6.54
CA TYR A 35 -13.89 35.91 5.11
C TYR A 35 -13.79 37.24 4.36
N GLN A 36 -13.12 37.23 3.21
CA GLN A 36 -13.03 38.40 2.32
C GLN A 36 -13.34 38.00 0.89
N HIS A 37 -13.89 38.95 0.12
CA HIS A 37 -14.09 38.76 -1.31
C HIS A 37 -12.93 39.38 -2.07
N VAL A 38 -12.38 38.62 -3.03
CA VAL A 38 -11.44 39.18 -4.02
C VAL A 38 -12.22 40.11 -4.94
N LEU A 39 -11.60 41.25 -5.31
CA LEU A 39 -12.21 42.25 -6.19
C LEU A 39 -12.73 41.64 -7.49
N LYS A 40 -13.94 42.05 -7.87
CA LYS A 40 -14.66 41.50 -9.01
C LYS A 40 -13.88 41.74 -10.31
N ASN A 41 -13.63 40.68 -11.06
CA ASN A 41 -12.96 40.72 -12.38
C ASN A 41 -11.53 41.27 -12.37
N ASP A 42 -10.84 41.22 -11.23
CA ASP A 42 -9.47 41.69 -11.11
C ASP A 42 -8.49 40.50 -11.08
N GLU A 43 -7.89 40.21 -12.23
CA GLU A 43 -6.91 39.14 -12.39
C GLU A 43 -5.72 39.31 -11.47
N GLN A 44 -5.25 40.55 -11.37
CA GLN A 44 -4.06 40.89 -10.63
C GLN A 44 -4.34 40.72 -9.14
N ALA A 45 -5.51 41.16 -8.67
CA ALA A 45 -5.96 40.91 -7.30
C ALA A 45 -6.16 39.42 -7.00
N LEU A 46 -6.62 38.62 -7.97
CA LEU A 46 -6.74 37.16 -7.78
C LEU A 46 -5.36 36.48 -7.75
N LYS A 47 -4.43 36.87 -8.63
CA LYS A 47 -3.04 36.40 -8.63
C LYS A 47 -2.39 36.75 -7.29
N GLU A 48 -2.56 37.99 -6.84
CA GLU A 48 -2.09 38.45 -5.54
C GLU A 48 -2.76 37.70 -4.39
N ALA A 49 -4.07 37.47 -4.41
CA ALA A 49 -4.78 36.74 -3.37
C ALA A 49 -4.32 35.28 -3.27
N VAL A 50 -4.16 34.60 -4.41
CA VAL A 50 -3.65 33.23 -4.47
C VAL A 50 -2.20 33.17 -3.97
N ALA A 51 -1.36 34.13 -4.38
CA ALA A 51 0.05 34.19 -3.98
C ALA A 51 0.27 34.57 -2.51
N THR A 52 -0.59 35.42 -1.94
CA THR A 52 -0.40 35.97 -0.58
C THR A 52 -1.22 35.25 0.48
N THR A 53 -2.37 34.70 0.11
CA THR A 53 -3.35 34.15 1.06
C THR A 53 -3.60 32.66 0.85
N GLY A 54 -3.14 32.09 -0.27
CA GLY A 54 -3.28 30.67 -0.59
C GLY A 54 -4.54 30.37 -1.42
N PRO A 55 -5.05 29.13 -1.40
CA PRO A 55 -6.11 28.70 -2.31
C PRO A 55 -7.40 29.53 -2.19
N ILE A 56 -7.95 29.95 -3.33
CA ILE A 56 -9.15 30.81 -3.39
C ILE A 56 -10.31 30.02 -3.98
N SER A 57 -11.45 29.98 -3.27
CA SER A 57 -12.67 29.36 -3.78
C SER A 57 -13.30 30.24 -4.85
N VAL A 58 -13.66 29.64 -5.99
CA VAL A 58 -14.19 30.34 -7.16
C VAL A 58 -15.36 29.61 -7.79
N GLY A 59 -16.28 30.35 -8.42
CA GLY A 59 -17.37 29.78 -9.22
C GLY A 59 -16.97 29.61 -10.69
N ILE A 60 -17.35 28.49 -11.30
CA ILE A 60 -17.16 28.21 -12.73
C ILE A 60 -18.48 27.74 -13.39
N ASP A 61 -18.56 27.94 -14.70
CA ASP A 61 -19.61 27.36 -15.54
C ASP A 61 -19.11 26.04 -16.13
N ALA A 62 -19.66 24.93 -15.65
CA ALA A 62 -19.35 23.58 -16.10
C ALA A 62 -20.39 23.00 -17.07
N SER A 63 -21.33 23.83 -17.55
CA SER A 63 -22.42 23.37 -18.42
C SER A 63 -21.98 23.14 -19.87
N LEU A 64 -20.85 23.72 -20.28
CA LEU A 64 -20.36 23.69 -21.67
C LEU A 64 -20.01 22.27 -22.13
N ALA A 65 -20.41 21.92 -23.36
CA ALA A 65 -20.12 20.61 -23.94
C ALA A 65 -18.61 20.39 -24.12
N SER A 66 -17.84 21.43 -24.46
CA SER A 66 -16.37 21.34 -24.56
C SER A 66 -15.71 21.08 -23.22
N PHE A 67 -16.31 21.54 -22.12
CA PHE A 67 -15.88 21.23 -20.77
C PHE A 67 -16.08 19.74 -20.45
N ARG A 68 -17.08 19.07 -21.06
CA ARG A 68 -17.33 17.62 -20.92
C ARG A 68 -16.43 16.73 -21.79
N THR A 69 -15.69 17.29 -22.73
CA THR A 69 -14.79 16.51 -23.60
C THR A 69 -13.33 16.90 -23.39
N TYR A 70 -13.05 17.77 -22.42
CA TYR A 70 -11.72 18.19 -22.07
C TYR A 70 -10.96 17.06 -21.38
N ALA A 71 -9.79 16.70 -21.92
CA ALA A 71 -8.97 15.59 -21.44
C ALA A 71 -7.61 16.03 -20.88
N SER A 72 -6.95 17.02 -21.51
CA SER A 72 -5.60 17.48 -21.13
C SER A 72 -5.27 18.85 -21.74
N GLY A 73 -4.17 19.47 -21.28
CA GLY A 73 -3.65 20.74 -21.80
C GLY A 73 -4.11 21.98 -21.03
N VAL A 74 -4.17 23.14 -21.69
CA VAL A 74 -4.80 24.35 -21.12
C VAL A 74 -6.21 24.45 -21.72
N TYR A 75 -7.24 24.28 -20.89
CA TYR A 75 -8.62 24.48 -21.34
C TYR A 75 -8.83 25.95 -21.73
N ASP A 76 -9.07 26.22 -23.01
CA ASP A 76 -9.25 27.56 -23.56
C ASP A 76 -10.47 27.55 -24.47
N GLU A 77 -11.58 28.10 -24.00
CA GLU A 77 -12.83 28.16 -24.76
C GLU A 77 -13.17 29.60 -25.15
N SER A 78 -13.47 29.80 -26.42
CA SER A 78 -13.76 31.10 -27.02
C SER A 78 -15.17 31.61 -26.67
N ASP A 79 -16.12 30.70 -26.50
CA ASP A 79 -17.54 31.03 -26.30
C ASP A 79 -17.95 31.03 -24.83
N CYS A 80 -17.36 31.95 -24.07
CA CYS A 80 -17.51 32.09 -22.62
C CYS A 80 -18.41 33.28 -22.23
N SER A 81 -19.53 33.48 -22.93
CA SER A 81 -20.44 34.63 -22.75
C SER A 81 -21.45 34.48 -21.60
N SER A 82 -21.58 33.29 -21.02
CA SER A 82 -22.48 32.96 -19.90
C SER A 82 -21.98 33.57 -18.57
N THR A 83 -22.88 34.24 -17.84
CA THR A 83 -22.66 34.74 -16.47
C THR A 83 -23.05 33.73 -15.38
N PHE A 84 -23.36 32.49 -15.76
CA PHE A 84 -23.92 31.47 -14.89
C PHE A 84 -22.82 30.59 -14.28
N ALA A 85 -22.66 30.63 -12.96
CA ALA A 85 -21.79 29.69 -12.24
C ALA A 85 -22.64 28.56 -11.64
N ASN A 86 -22.36 27.31 -12.01
CA ASN A 86 -23.07 26.13 -11.51
C ASN A 86 -22.17 25.17 -10.73
N HIS A 87 -20.87 25.47 -10.62
CA HIS A 87 -19.90 24.67 -9.89
C HIS A 87 -18.90 25.54 -9.15
N TYR A 88 -18.41 25.07 -8.00
CA TYR A 88 -17.33 25.72 -7.26
C TYR A 88 -16.06 24.90 -7.35
N ALA A 89 -14.94 25.58 -7.57
CA ALA A 89 -13.62 25.00 -7.61
C ALA A 89 -12.63 25.86 -6.81
N LEU A 90 -11.43 25.35 -6.60
CA LEU A 90 -10.41 26.02 -5.80
C LEU A 90 -9.23 26.40 -6.70
N VAL A 91 -8.98 27.69 -6.89
CA VAL A 91 -7.76 28.16 -7.56
C VAL A 91 -6.61 28.00 -6.59
N VAL A 92 -5.62 27.19 -6.95
CA VAL A 92 -4.47 26.87 -6.10
C VAL A 92 -3.16 27.49 -6.63
N GLY A 93 -3.16 28.01 -7.86
CA GLY A 93 -1.99 28.61 -8.47
C GLY A 93 -2.26 29.11 -9.89
N TYR A 94 -1.21 29.58 -10.56
CA TYR A 94 -1.21 30.00 -11.96
C TYR A 94 0.16 29.74 -12.58
N GLY A 95 0.22 29.64 -13.91
CA GLY A 95 1.44 29.36 -14.66
C GLY A 95 1.37 29.86 -16.10
N HIS A 96 2.43 29.58 -16.86
CA HIS A 96 2.55 29.92 -18.27
C HIS A 96 3.08 28.72 -19.04
N GLU A 97 2.39 28.30 -20.10
CA GLU A 97 2.78 27.16 -20.94
C GLU A 97 2.37 27.41 -22.39
N ASN A 98 3.27 27.13 -23.34
CA ASN A 98 3.02 27.27 -24.79
C ASN A 98 2.46 28.65 -25.21
N GLY A 99 2.91 29.73 -24.57
CA GLY A 99 2.46 31.09 -24.88
C GLY A 99 1.11 31.46 -24.29
N LYS A 100 0.51 30.61 -23.44
CA LYS A 100 -0.74 30.85 -22.74
C LYS A 100 -0.55 30.84 -21.23
N ASP A 101 -1.05 31.89 -20.60
CA ASP A 101 -1.21 31.96 -19.16
C ASP A 101 -2.37 31.02 -18.73
N TYR A 102 -2.23 30.30 -17.63
CA TYR A 102 -3.28 29.42 -17.09
C TYR A 102 -3.40 29.48 -15.56
N TRP A 103 -4.59 29.19 -15.05
CA TRP A 103 -4.88 28.92 -13.63
C TRP A 103 -4.79 27.43 -13.33
N LEU A 104 -4.21 27.08 -12.19
CA LEU A 104 -4.29 25.75 -11.60
C LEU A 104 -5.53 25.69 -10.70
N VAL A 105 -6.47 24.80 -11.04
CA VAL A 105 -7.79 24.73 -10.41
C VAL A 105 -8.03 23.32 -9.88
N LYS A 106 -8.20 23.17 -8.57
CA LYS A 106 -8.61 21.92 -7.94
C LYS A 106 -10.14 21.81 -7.93
N ASN A 107 -10.69 20.76 -8.54
CA ASN A 107 -12.14 20.53 -8.55
C ASN A 107 -12.57 19.43 -7.55
N SER A 108 -13.88 19.21 -7.43
CA SER A 108 -14.49 18.19 -6.54
C SER A 108 -14.97 16.92 -7.26
N TRP A 109 -14.70 16.77 -8.56
CA TRP A 109 -15.03 15.61 -9.37
C TRP A 109 -13.84 14.64 -9.44
N ALA A 110 -14.11 13.33 -9.43
CA ALA A 110 -13.08 12.28 -9.42
C ALA A 110 -12.03 12.39 -10.56
N SER A 111 -10.93 11.65 -10.38
CA SER A 111 -9.72 11.50 -11.22
C SER A 111 -9.85 11.61 -12.75
N PRO A 112 -10.91 11.10 -13.45
CA PRO A 112 -10.94 11.12 -14.92
C PRO A 112 -10.91 12.50 -15.59
N TRP A 113 -11.11 13.57 -14.81
CA TRP A 113 -11.16 14.95 -15.30
C TRP A 113 -9.92 15.78 -14.98
N SER A 114 -8.81 15.16 -14.52
CA SER A 114 -7.63 15.91 -14.07
C SER A 114 -6.32 15.32 -14.58
N GLU A 115 -5.39 16.20 -14.93
CA GLU A 115 -3.98 15.82 -15.03
C GLU A 115 -3.39 15.80 -13.62
N LYS A 116 -3.30 14.62 -12.98
CA LYS A 116 -2.81 14.41 -11.61
C LYS A 116 -3.57 15.24 -10.54
N ASP A 117 -4.13 14.55 -9.54
CA ASP A 117 -4.63 15.16 -8.30
C ASP A 117 -5.72 16.26 -8.42
N PHE A 118 -6.76 16.05 -9.24
CA PHE A 118 -7.93 16.94 -9.34
C PHE A 118 -7.64 18.33 -9.92
N LEU A 119 -6.45 18.52 -10.51
CA LEU A 119 -6.01 19.78 -11.09
C LEU A 119 -6.42 19.92 -12.56
N LEU A 120 -7.11 21.01 -12.86
CA LEU A 120 -7.43 21.51 -14.19
C LEU A 120 -6.53 22.72 -14.48
N ARG A 121 -5.92 22.78 -15.67
CA ARG A 121 -5.27 24.00 -16.17
C ARG A 121 -6.27 24.75 -17.05
N HIS A 122 -6.67 25.94 -16.64
CA HIS A 122 -7.65 26.76 -17.37
C HIS A 122 -7.01 28.04 -17.88
N SER A 123 -7.27 28.41 -19.13
CA SER A 123 -6.73 29.61 -19.78
C SER A 123 -7.03 30.88 -18.98
N ILE A 124 -6.01 31.71 -18.82
CA ILE A 124 -6.12 33.07 -18.28
C ILE A 124 -6.56 33.96 -19.44
N ASN A 125 -7.87 34.17 -19.55
CA ASN A 125 -8.43 35.18 -20.44
C ASN A 125 -9.43 36.06 -19.67
N PHE A 126 -9.57 37.33 -20.08
CA PHE A 126 -10.48 38.32 -19.48
C PHE A 126 -11.93 37.82 -19.31
N ASN A 127 -12.36 36.83 -20.11
CA ASN A 127 -13.67 36.20 -20.02
C ASN A 127 -13.79 35.16 -18.88
N PHE A 128 -12.68 34.57 -18.40
CA PHE A 128 -12.66 33.67 -17.24
C PHE A 128 -12.92 34.43 -15.93
N LEU A 129 -12.36 35.64 -15.77
CA LEU A 129 -12.55 36.45 -14.56
C LEU A 129 -13.98 36.97 -14.38
N LYS A 130 -14.72 37.18 -15.49
CA LYS A 130 -16.17 37.42 -15.44
C LYS A 130 -16.94 36.28 -14.78
N LYS A 131 -16.41 35.05 -14.80
CA LYS A 131 -17.03 33.84 -14.24
C LYS A 131 -16.78 33.65 -12.75
N LEU A 132 -15.61 34.06 -12.26
CA LEU A 132 -15.18 33.83 -10.86
C LEU A 132 -15.85 34.78 -9.85
N SER A 133 -16.55 35.80 -10.33
CA SER A 133 -16.64 37.08 -9.61
C SER A 133 -17.97 37.36 -8.90
N TYR A 134 -18.85 36.36 -8.79
CA TYR A 134 -20.03 36.50 -7.93
C TYR A 134 -19.79 36.00 -6.50
N HIS A 135 -18.93 34.99 -6.29
CA HIS A 135 -18.78 34.31 -4.99
C HIS A 135 -17.34 33.90 -4.63
N SER A 136 -16.33 34.63 -5.12
CA SER A 136 -14.92 34.38 -4.72
C SER A 136 -14.71 34.73 -3.25
N THR A 137 -14.33 33.75 -2.43
CA THR A 137 -14.22 33.92 -0.98
C THR A 137 -12.86 33.42 -0.47
N VAL A 138 -12.17 34.30 0.23
CA VAL A 138 -10.96 34.08 1.02
C VAL A 138 -11.40 33.72 2.44
N LEU A 139 -10.96 32.59 3.00
CA LEU A 139 -11.32 32.17 4.35
C LEU A 139 -10.13 32.34 5.29
N TYR A 140 -10.32 33.06 6.40
CA TYR A 140 -9.32 33.18 7.46
C TYR A 140 -9.58 32.11 8.52
N ILE A 141 -8.70 31.11 8.60
CA ILE A 141 -8.81 30.01 9.56
C ILE A 141 -7.81 30.27 10.69
N ARG A 142 -8.30 30.32 11.94
CA ARG A 142 -7.46 30.51 13.13
C ARG A 142 -7.17 29.15 13.76
N VAL A 143 -5.99 28.59 13.53
CA VAL A 143 -5.54 27.34 14.16
C VAL A 143 -4.70 27.70 15.39
N SER A 144 -5.14 27.29 16.57
CA SER A 144 -4.45 27.57 17.83
C SER A 144 -3.45 26.46 18.16
N LEU A 145 -2.25 26.52 17.57
CA LEU A 145 -1.15 25.61 17.91
C LEU A 145 -0.10 26.37 18.73
N TRP A 146 0.00 26.02 20.01
CA TRP A 146 1.09 26.42 20.89
C TRP A 146 2.34 25.59 20.54
N CYS A 147 3.27 26.16 19.77
CA CYS A 147 4.65 25.72 19.76
C CYS A 147 5.58 26.93 19.56
N ARG A 148 6.61 27.03 20.41
CA ARG A 148 7.48 28.20 20.61
C ARG A 148 8.27 28.58 19.33
N PRO A 149 8.42 29.87 18.99
CA PRO A 149 9.06 30.28 17.74
C PRO A 149 10.59 30.37 17.83
N CYS A 150 11.24 29.92 16.75
CA CYS A 150 12.66 30.13 16.48
C CYS A 150 12.98 31.62 16.32
N ILE A 151 13.92 32.08 17.15
CA ILE A 151 14.59 33.37 17.07
C ILE A 151 15.59 33.31 15.90
N THR A 152 15.21 33.73 14.70
CA THR A 152 16.18 34.05 13.63
C THR A 152 15.77 35.21 12.73
N TRP A 153 14.59 35.81 12.90
CA TRP A 153 14.13 36.93 12.06
C TRP A 153 14.44 38.34 12.59
N TRP A 154 15.18 38.46 13.69
CA TRP A 154 15.46 39.76 14.32
C TRP A 154 16.80 40.43 13.94
N LEU A 155 17.61 39.82 13.06
CA LEU A 155 18.91 40.39 12.66
C LEU A 155 18.93 41.06 11.28
N TYR A 156 17.89 40.94 10.46
CA TYR A 156 17.92 41.51 9.10
C TYR A 156 17.52 43.00 9.01
N LEU A 157 16.92 43.57 10.08
CA LEU A 157 16.43 44.96 10.08
C LEU A 157 17.33 45.97 10.81
N ARG A 158 18.57 45.61 11.15
CA ARG A 158 19.55 46.52 11.79
C ARG A 158 20.79 46.86 10.96
N LEU A 159 20.72 46.73 9.63
CA LEU A 159 21.81 47.17 8.73
C LEU A 159 21.40 48.20 7.68
N HIS A 160 20.21 48.82 7.79
CA HIS A 160 19.89 50.03 7.04
C HIS A 160 20.14 51.30 7.86
N ARG A 161 21.41 51.54 8.20
CA ARG A 161 21.93 52.90 8.38
C ARG A 161 23.41 52.93 8.05
N ALA A 162 23.73 53.78 7.08
CA ALA A 162 25.06 54.13 6.61
C ALA A 162 25.81 53.05 5.80
N HIS A 163 25.68 53.08 4.47
CA HIS A 163 26.79 53.37 3.57
C HIS A 163 26.32 53.42 2.10
N ARG A 164 26.81 54.41 1.34
CA ARG A 164 26.61 54.50 -0.11
C ARG A 164 27.32 53.32 -0.77
N HIS A 165 26.58 52.35 -1.30
CA HIS A 165 27.14 51.19 -1.98
C HIS A 165 27.26 51.43 -3.49
N THR A 166 28.45 51.13 -4.01
CA THR A 166 28.85 51.20 -5.42
C THR A 166 28.20 50.07 -6.23
N GLY A 167 28.01 50.28 -7.55
CA GLY A 167 27.21 49.42 -8.43
C GLY A 167 27.58 47.93 -8.46
N ARG A 168 28.81 47.54 -8.08
CA ARG A 168 29.26 46.14 -8.00
C ARG A 168 28.56 45.34 -6.89
N MET A 169 28.21 45.97 -5.77
CA MET A 169 27.60 45.26 -4.64
C MET A 169 26.10 44.99 -4.83
N LYS A 170 25.42 45.85 -5.60
CA LYS A 170 24.05 45.61 -6.06
C LYS A 170 23.98 44.43 -7.03
N LEU A 171 24.95 44.32 -7.94
CA LEU A 171 25.03 43.19 -8.88
C LEU A 171 25.28 41.87 -8.13
N LEU A 172 26.17 41.87 -7.13
CA LEU A 172 26.44 40.70 -6.31
C LEU A 172 25.20 40.26 -5.51
N LEU A 173 24.45 41.20 -4.92
CA LEU A 173 23.20 40.92 -4.22
C LEU A 173 22.11 40.39 -5.15
N VAL A 174 22.01 40.90 -6.38
CA VAL A 174 21.07 40.40 -7.39
C VAL A 174 21.44 39.00 -7.86
N VAL A 175 22.73 38.71 -8.05
CA VAL A 175 23.21 37.37 -8.42
C VAL A 175 23.00 36.36 -7.29
N VAL A 176 23.26 36.75 -6.03
CA VAL A 176 23.00 35.89 -4.86
C VAL A 176 21.50 35.67 -4.66
N ALA A 177 20.67 36.70 -4.87
CA ALA A 177 19.21 36.55 -4.85
C ALA A 177 18.71 35.66 -6.00
N ALA A 178 19.23 35.82 -7.22
CA ALA A 178 18.89 34.98 -8.36
C ALA A 178 19.33 33.51 -8.17
N LEU A 179 20.49 33.28 -7.56
CA LEU A 179 20.97 31.94 -7.18
C LEU A 179 20.14 31.33 -6.05
N ALA A 180 19.67 32.14 -5.10
CA ALA A 180 18.77 31.69 -4.02
C ALA A 180 17.36 31.36 -4.54
N VAL A 181 16.85 32.11 -5.53
CA VAL A 181 15.59 31.80 -6.23
C VAL A 181 15.76 30.58 -7.15
N ALA A 182 16.91 30.40 -7.80
CA ALA A 182 17.21 29.20 -8.60
C ALA A 182 17.43 27.94 -7.73
N SER A 183 17.92 28.09 -6.50
CA SER A 183 18.05 27.01 -5.52
C SER A 183 16.74 26.69 -4.80
N CYS A 184 15.71 27.55 -4.92
CA CYS A 184 14.32 27.15 -4.73
C CYS A 184 13.80 26.51 -6.02
N ALA A 185 14.53 25.52 -6.54
CA ALA A 185 13.98 24.61 -7.52
C ALA A 185 12.70 24.04 -6.89
N SER A 186 11.57 24.25 -7.56
CA SER A 186 10.28 23.71 -7.16
C SER A 186 10.43 22.22 -6.87
N VAL A 187 10.31 21.83 -5.59
CA VAL A 187 10.24 20.42 -5.20
C VAL A 187 9.08 19.81 -6.00
N SER A 188 9.37 18.81 -6.84
CA SER A 188 8.34 18.21 -7.68
C SER A 188 7.31 17.50 -6.82
N LEU A 189 6.10 17.27 -7.36
CA LEU A 189 5.09 16.48 -6.66
C LEU A 189 5.62 15.07 -6.36
N GLU A 190 6.35 14.50 -7.32
CA GLU A 190 7.05 13.22 -7.19
C GLU A 190 8.04 13.19 -6.02
N ASP A 191 8.82 14.26 -5.83
CA ASP A 191 9.76 14.39 -4.70
C ASP A 191 9.00 14.43 -3.36
N LEU A 192 7.88 15.16 -3.29
CA LEU A 192 7.05 15.25 -2.09
C LEU A 192 6.40 13.89 -1.75
N GLU A 193 5.87 13.20 -2.74
CA GLU A 193 5.26 11.88 -2.56
C GLU A 193 6.29 10.82 -2.15
N PHE A 194 7.46 10.79 -2.79
CA PHE A 194 8.54 9.88 -2.40
C PHE A 194 9.02 10.18 -0.97
N HIS A 195 9.17 11.46 -0.61
CA HIS A 195 9.53 11.85 0.75
C HIS A 195 8.47 11.39 1.77
N ALA A 196 7.19 11.60 1.49
CA ALA A 196 6.10 11.14 2.35
C ALA A 196 6.05 9.61 2.48
N TRP A 197 6.26 8.88 1.37
CA TRP A 197 6.35 7.43 1.36
C TRP A 197 7.52 6.94 2.23
N LYS A 198 8.70 7.55 2.12
CA LYS A 198 9.85 7.20 2.97
C LYS A 198 9.55 7.40 4.45
N LEU A 199 8.89 8.50 4.82
CA LEU A 199 8.49 8.77 6.20
C LEU A 199 7.49 7.72 6.70
N LYS A 200 6.49 7.37 5.88
CA LYS A 200 5.48 6.35 6.20
C LYS A 200 6.11 4.98 6.51
N PHE A 201 7.14 4.60 5.75
CA PHE A 201 7.77 3.28 5.84
C PHE A 201 9.12 3.28 6.56
N GLY A 202 9.52 4.40 7.18
CA GLY A 202 10.78 4.53 7.90
C GLY A 202 12.03 4.33 7.05
N ARG A 203 11.99 4.67 5.75
CA ARG A 203 13.07 4.43 4.80
C ARG A 203 14.18 5.46 4.90
N SER A 204 15.41 4.97 5.03
CA SER A 204 16.65 5.75 4.97
C SER A 204 17.69 5.03 4.12
N TYR A 205 18.47 5.78 3.35
CA TYR A 205 19.49 5.24 2.45
C TYR A 205 20.88 5.73 2.84
N ASN A 206 21.92 4.97 2.50
CA ASN A 206 23.28 5.24 2.94
C ASN A 206 23.95 6.38 2.16
N SER A 207 23.41 6.72 0.99
CA SER A 207 23.94 7.80 0.17
C SER A 207 22.87 8.50 -0.67
N PRO A 208 23.09 9.77 -1.08
CA PRO A 208 22.21 10.47 -2.02
C PRO A 208 22.09 9.76 -3.38
N SER A 209 23.11 9.02 -3.79
CA SER A 209 23.10 8.24 -5.04
C SER A 209 22.17 7.04 -4.92
N GLU A 210 22.21 6.31 -3.80
CA GLU A 210 21.28 5.22 -3.51
C GLU A 210 19.85 5.74 -3.43
N GLU A 211 19.63 6.85 -2.72
CA GLU A 211 18.31 7.48 -2.63
C GLU A 211 17.75 7.88 -4.00
N SER A 212 18.58 8.48 -4.85
CA SER A 212 18.19 8.86 -6.21
C SER A 212 17.82 7.63 -7.04
N HIS A 213 18.58 6.53 -6.92
CA HIS A 213 18.29 5.27 -7.61
C HIS A 213 16.98 4.64 -7.11
N ARG A 214 16.79 4.53 -5.80
CA ARG A 214 15.56 4.04 -5.15
C ARG A 214 14.34 4.87 -5.54
N MET A 215 14.51 6.18 -5.67
CA MET A 215 13.45 7.07 -6.18
C MET A 215 13.05 6.73 -7.63
N GLN A 216 14.01 6.42 -8.52
CA GLN A 216 13.68 6.06 -9.90
C GLN A 216 12.89 4.75 -9.97
N ILE A 217 13.29 3.74 -9.18
CA ILE A 217 12.55 2.48 -9.04
C ILE A 217 11.14 2.74 -8.51
N TRP A 218 11.03 3.56 -7.46
CA TRP A 218 9.75 3.95 -6.88
C TRP A 218 8.83 4.65 -7.89
N LEU A 219 9.38 5.54 -8.74
CA LEU A 219 8.61 6.19 -9.80
C LEU A 219 8.13 5.22 -10.87
N GLN A 220 8.94 4.22 -11.22
CA GLN A 220 8.57 3.16 -12.16
C GLN A 220 7.44 2.30 -11.59
N ASN A 221 7.55 1.86 -10.34
CA ASN A 221 6.51 1.12 -9.63
C ASN A 221 5.23 1.96 -9.46
N ARG A 222 5.35 3.26 -9.20
CA ARG A 222 4.21 4.19 -9.16
C ARG A 222 3.48 4.25 -10.49
N LYS A 223 4.20 4.28 -11.60
CA LYS A 223 3.59 4.24 -12.94
C LYS A 223 2.81 2.94 -13.15
N LEU A 224 3.35 1.80 -12.73
CA LEU A 224 2.66 0.51 -12.78
C LEU A 224 1.35 0.56 -11.97
N VAL A 225 1.42 1.02 -10.72
CA VAL A 225 0.26 1.15 -9.82
C VAL A 225 -0.83 2.02 -10.44
N LEU A 226 -0.47 3.18 -11.01
CA LEU A 226 -1.43 4.08 -11.64
C LEU A 226 -2.11 3.44 -12.85
N VAL A 227 -1.34 2.82 -13.75
CA VAL A 227 -1.89 2.19 -14.96
C VAL A 227 -2.78 1.01 -14.59
N HIS A 228 -2.37 0.18 -13.63
CA HIS A 228 -3.17 -0.95 -13.15
C HIS A 228 -4.47 -0.49 -12.51
N ASN A 229 -4.41 0.49 -11.62
CA ASN A 229 -5.60 0.98 -10.92
C ASN A 229 -6.59 1.69 -11.85
N ILE A 230 -6.15 2.30 -12.97
CA ILE A 230 -7.05 2.79 -14.02
C ILE A 230 -7.82 1.65 -14.67
N MET A 231 -7.18 0.49 -14.91
CA MET A 231 -7.84 -0.71 -15.43
C MET A 231 -8.81 -1.30 -14.39
N ALA A 232 -8.44 -1.28 -13.10
CA ALA A 232 -9.32 -1.70 -12.01
C ALA A 232 -10.57 -0.81 -11.90
N ASP A 233 -10.44 0.51 -12.05
CA ASP A 233 -11.57 1.46 -12.05
C ASP A 233 -12.54 1.22 -13.23
N GLN A 234 -12.07 0.57 -14.30
CA GLN A 234 -12.87 0.16 -15.46
C GLN A 234 -13.45 -1.26 -15.33
N GLY A 235 -13.19 -1.96 -14.21
CA GLY A 235 -13.60 -3.35 -13.99
C GLY A 235 -12.83 -4.37 -14.83
N ILE A 236 -11.70 -3.99 -15.43
CA ILE A 236 -10.84 -4.90 -16.21
C ILE A 236 -9.96 -5.74 -15.28
N LYS A 237 -9.57 -5.18 -14.13
CA LYS A 237 -8.82 -5.86 -13.07
C LYS A 237 -9.67 -5.95 -11.81
N SER A 238 -9.67 -7.12 -11.16
CA SER A 238 -10.41 -7.42 -9.93
C SER A 238 -9.71 -6.99 -8.63
N TYR A 239 -8.49 -6.49 -8.73
CA TYR A 239 -7.66 -6.07 -7.61
C TYR A 239 -7.02 -4.70 -7.87
N ARG A 240 -6.40 -4.15 -6.82
CA ARG A 240 -5.65 -2.90 -6.85
C ARG A 240 -4.23 -3.10 -6.39
N LEU A 241 -3.34 -2.33 -6.98
CA LEU A 241 -1.96 -2.19 -6.53
C LEU A 241 -1.81 -0.94 -5.65
N GLY A 242 -0.78 -0.92 -4.81
CA GLY A 242 -0.47 0.18 -3.92
C GLY A 242 1.04 0.39 -3.77
N MET A 243 1.42 1.61 -3.43
CA MET A 243 2.81 1.96 -3.09
C MET A 243 3.16 1.46 -1.68
N ASN A 244 3.32 0.14 -1.55
CA ASN A 244 3.61 -0.55 -0.30
C ASN A 244 5.11 -0.47 0.08
N TYR A 245 5.54 -1.25 1.08
CA TYR A 245 6.93 -1.24 1.55
C TYR A 245 7.93 -1.67 0.48
N PHE A 246 7.56 -2.52 -0.47
CA PHE A 246 8.42 -3.03 -1.54
C PHE A 246 8.52 -2.09 -2.75
N ALA A 247 7.89 -0.92 -2.69
CA ALA A 247 7.76 -0.05 -3.84
C ALA A 247 9.07 0.61 -4.30
N ASP A 248 10.14 0.60 -3.49
CA ASP A 248 11.49 1.06 -3.87
C ASP A 248 12.43 -0.06 -4.34
N LEU A 249 11.92 -1.29 -4.51
CA LEU A 249 12.67 -2.45 -4.97
C LEU A 249 12.38 -2.74 -6.44
N GLU A 250 13.42 -3.05 -7.21
CA GLU A 250 13.25 -3.69 -8.52
C GLU A 250 12.64 -5.08 -8.32
N ASN A 251 11.89 -5.58 -9.29
CA ASN A 251 11.24 -6.88 -9.17
C ASN A 251 12.24 -8.03 -8.93
N GLU A 252 13.44 -7.95 -9.49
CA GLU A 252 14.52 -8.91 -9.22
C GLU A 252 15.14 -8.77 -7.81
N GLU A 253 15.14 -7.58 -7.22
CA GLU A 253 15.50 -7.41 -5.80
C GLU A 253 14.40 -7.94 -4.90
N TYR A 254 13.13 -7.71 -5.25
CA TYR A 254 11.98 -8.23 -4.55
C TYR A 254 11.97 -9.77 -4.55
N LYS A 255 12.09 -10.42 -5.72
CA LYS A 255 12.22 -11.88 -5.83
C LYS A 255 13.37 -12.42 -4.97
N ARG A 256 14.52 -11.75 -5.00
CA ARG A 256 15.66 -12.13 -4.15
C ARG A 256 15.44 -11.87 -2.67
N LEU A 257 14.48 -11.04 -2.28
CA LEU A 257 14.17 -10.77 -0.88
C LEU A 257 13.12 -11.75 -0.34
N ILE A 258 12.08 -12.02 -1.13
CA ILE A 258 10.93 -12.84 -0.73
C ILE A 258 11.09 -14.32 -1.07
N SER A 259 11.72 -14.62 -2.21
CA SER A 259 11.85 -15.96 -2.77
C SER A 259 13.24 -16.55 -2.55
N GLN A 260 14.15 -15.92 -1.79
CA GLN A 260 15.54 -16.37 -1.64
C GLN A 260 15.63 -17.79 -1.10
N GLY A 261 15.62 -18.77 -2.02
CA GLY A 261 15.49 -20.17 -1.68
C GLY A 261 14.17 -20.56 -1.01
N CYS A 262 13.19 -19.67 -0.85
CA CYS A 262 12.08 -19.86 0.10
C CYS A 262 11.38 -21.23 -0.02
N LEU A 263 11.07 -21.64 -1.25
CA LEU A 263 10.83 -23.05 -1.56
C LEU A 263 12.11 -23.64 -2.14
N GLY A 264 12.64 -24.67 -1.47
CA GLY A 264 13.85 -25.36 -1.90
C GLY A 264 13.65 -26.10 -3.23
N SER A 265 14.73 -26.62 -3.81
CA SER A 265 14.62 -27.42 -5.04
C SER A 265 14.00 -28.80 -4.75
N PHE A 266 12.78 -29.02 -5.26
CA PHE A 266 12.06 -30.26 -5.05
C PHE A 266 12.52 -31.37 -6.01
N ASN A 267 12.96 -32.50 -5.48
CA ASN A 267 13.17 -33.70 -6.28
C ASN A 267 11.86 -34.50 -6.38
N ALA A 268 11.11 -34.26 -7.46
CA ALA A 268 9.84 -34.95 -7.76
C ALA A 268 9.93 -36.48 -7.87
N SER A 269 11.15 -37.04 -7.87
CA SER A 269 11.39 -38.48 -7.94
C SER A 269 11.45 -39.17 -6.57
N LEU A 270 11.49 -38.43 -5.45
CA LEU A 270 11.51 -39.04 -4.12
C LEU A 270 10.11 -39.56 -3.73
N PRO A 271 10.01 -40.77 -3.13
CA PRO A 271 8.76 -41.28 -2.61
C PRO A 271 8.20 -40.33 -1.54
N ARG A 272 6.98 -39.85 -1.76
CA ARG A 272 6.28 -38.96 -0.82
C ARG A 272 5.86 -39.73 0.42
N GLY A 273 6.03 -39.10 1.59
CA GLY A 273 5.70 -39.69 2.89
C GLY A 273 4.23 -39.53 3.30
N GLY A 274 3.54 -38.52 2.76
CA GLY A 274 2.14 -38.22 3.05
C GLY A 274 1.18 -39.14 2.31
N SER A 275 0.07 -39.53 2.95
CA SER A 275 -1.06 -40.12 2.24
C SER A 275 -1.82 -39.05 1.46
N THR A 276 -2.49 -39.38 0.36
CA THR A 276 -3.29 -38.38 -0.38
C THR A 276 -4.62 -38.12 0.33
N PHE A 277 -5.00 -36.85 0.50
CA PHE A 277 -6.33 -36.44 0.91
C PHE A 277 -7.36 -36.93 -0.09
N LEU A 278 -8.36 -37.67 0.40
CA LEU A 278 -9.45 -38.16 -0.41
C LEU A 278 -10.72 -37.41 -0.01
N ARG A 279 -11.31 -36.73 -0.99
CA ARG A 279 -12.63 -36.12 -0.86
C ARG A 279 -13.65 -37.16 -0.38
N SER A 280 -14.49 -36.78 0.57
CA SER A 280 -15.57 -37.62 1.05
C SER A 280 -16.74 -37.56 0.06
N PRO A 281 -17.18 -38.69 -0.51
CA PRO A 281 -18.36 -38.72 -1.38
C PRO A 281 -19.66 -38.38 -0.62
N GLU A 282 -19.64 -38.39 0.72
CA GLU A 282 -20.79 -38.04 1.57
C GLU A 282 -20.94 -36.52 1.77
N ILE A 283 -19.89 -35.74 1.49
CA ILE A 283 -19.89 -34.29 1.65
C ILE A 283 -20.27 -33.66 0.31
N THR A 284 -21.56 -33.35 0.15
CA THR A 284 -22.08 -32.75 -1.09
C THR A 284 -22.26 -31.24 -0.99
N ASP A 285 -22.46 -30.71 0.22
CA ASP A 285 -22.71 -29.29 0.46
C ASP A 285 -21.65 -28.69 1.40
N LEU A 286 -20.69 -27.99 0.81
CA LEU A 286 -19.72 -27.18 1.55
C LEU A 286 -20.29 -25.79 1.85
N PRO A 287 -19.88 -25.15 2.97
CA PRO A 287 -20.23 -23.76 3.22
C PRO A 287 -19.74 -22.88 2.07
N GLN A 288 -20.51 -21.84 1.72
CA GLN A 288 -20.14 -20.92 0.62
C GLN A 288 -18.91 -20.08 0.96
N THR A 289 -18.69 -19.81 2.25
CA THR A 289 -17.56 -19.04 2.74
C THR A 289 -16.98 -19.69 3.98
N VAL A 290 -15.66 -19.76 4.08
CA VAL A 290 -14.91 -20.18 5.26
C VAL A 290 -13.92 -19.08 5.62
N ASP A 291 -13.86 -18.74 6.89
CA ASP A 291 -12.83 -17.87 7.45
C ASP A 291 -12.42 -18.38 8.83
N TRP A 292 -11.22 -18.95 8.91
CA TRP A 292 -10.69 -19.53 10.15
C TRP A 292 -10.21 -18.48 11.16
N ARG A 293 -10.06 -17.21 10.76
CA ARG A 293 -9.67 -16.11 11.65
C ARG A 293 -10.74 -15.86 12.71
N ASP A 294 -12.00 -15.82 12.27
CA ASP A 294 -13.18 -15.60 13.13
C ASP A 294 -13.44 -16.77 14.09
N LYS A 295 -12.78 -17.91 13.87
CA LYS A 295 -12.91 -19.12 14.69
C LYS A 295 -11.75 -19.32 15.65
N GLY A 296 -10.74 -18.45 15.61
CA GLY A 296 -9.56 -18.54 16.47
C GLY A 296 -8.57 -19.62 16.05
N TYR A 297 -8.60 -20.08 14.80
CA TYR A 297 -7.69 -21.11 14.26
C TYR A 297 -6.40 -20.52 13.66
N VAL A 298 -6.27 -19.20 13.67
CA VAL A 298 -5.19 -18.48 12.99
C VAL A 298 -4.54 -17.51 13.98
N THR A 299 -3.23 -17.60 14.15
CA THR A 299 -2.42 -16.63 14.92
C THR A 299 -2.34 -15.28 14.21
N ASP A 300 -1.84 -14.26 14.90
CA ASP A 300 -1.45 -13.00 14.26
C ASP A 300 -0.44 -13.24 13.14
N VAL A 301 -0.38 -12.31 12.19
CA VAL A 301 0.56 -12.43 11.07
C VAL A 301 1.98 -12.15 11.55
N LYS A 302 2.91 -13.03 11.17
CA LYS A 302 4.33 -12.95 11.52
C LYS A 302 5.16 -12.38 10.36
N ASP A 303 6.45 -12.14 10.61
CA ASP A 303 7.39 -11.56 9.64
C ASP A 303 8.63 -12.45 9.49
N GLN A 304 8.80 -13.05 8.30
CA GLN A 304 9.97 -13.87 7.97
C GLN A 304 11.26 -13.04 7.79
N LYS A 305 11.15 -11.72 7.63
CA LYS A 305 12.26 -10.79 7.37
C LYS A 305 13.08 -11.20 6.15
N GLN A 306 14.41 -11.10 6.21
CA GLN A 306 15.34 -11.40 5.11
C GLN A 306 15.86 -12.84 5.17
N CYS A 307 14.95 -13.79 5.38
CA CYS A 307 15.25 -15.21 5.47
C CYS A 307 14.22 -15.98 4.64
N GLY A 308 14.67 -16.92 3.81
CA GLY A 308 13.84 -17.77 2.96
C GLY A 308 13.12 -18.88 3.73
N SER A 309 12.39 -18.50 4.78
CA SER A 309 11.76 -19.41 5.75
C SER A 309 10.24 -19.47 5.65
N CYS A 310 9.62 -18.98 4.57
CA CYS A 310 8.17 -19.05 4.34
C CYS A 310 7.60 -20.46 4.52
N TRP A 311 8.36 -21.49 4.15
CA TRP A 311 8.02 -22.89 4.37
C TRP A 311 7.81 -23.19 5.87
N ALA A 312 8.64 -22.64 6.76
CA ALA A 312 8.49 -22.80 8.20
C ALA A 312 7.23 -22.09 8.72
N PHE A 313 6.95 -20.86 8.26
CA PHE A 313 5.74 -20.11 8.62
C PHE A 313 4.44 -20.77 8.12
N SER A 314 4.47 -21.35 6.92
CA SER A 314 3.36 -22.13 6.40
C SER A 314 3.14 -23.39 7.25
N THR A 315 4.23 -24.08 7.61
CA THR A 315 4.21 -25.29 8.44
C THR A 315 3.59 -25.02 9.81
N THR A 316 4.12 -24.03 10.53
CA THR A 316 3.63 -23.65 11.86
C THR A 316 2.18 -23.19 11.78
N GLY A 317 1.82 -22.35 10.81
CA GLY A 317 0.45 -21.85 10.64
C GLY A 317 -0.61 -22.95 10.51
N SER A 318 -0.31 -24.01 9.75
CA SER A 318 -1.21 -25.17 9.64
C SER A 318 -1.29 -25.95 10.96
N LEU A 319 -0.15 -26.22 11.59
CA LEU A 319 -0.10 -26.98 12.84
C LEU A 319 -0.71 -26.22 14.03
N GLU A 320 -0.61 -24.89 14.05
CA GLU A 320 -1.26 -24.00 15.01
C GLU A 320 -2.78 -24.17 14.97
N GLY A 321 -3.36 -24.12 13.77
CA GLY A 321 -4.80 -24.32 13.57
C GLY A 321 -5.28 -25.71 14.00
N GLN A 322 -4.46 -26.73 13.79
CA GLN A 322 -4.77 -28.11 14.17
C GLN A 322 -4.62 -28.36 15.67
N ASN A 323 -3.59 -27.77 16.28
CA ASN A 323 -3.43 -27.78 17.72
C ASN A 323 -4.61 -27.06 18.40
N PHE A 324 -5.05 -25.93 17.85
CA PHE A 324 -6.25 -25.24 18.31
C PHE A 324 -7.50 -26.12 18.18
N ARG A 325 -7.69 -26.79 17.05
CA ARG A 325 -8.81 -27.73 16.83
C ARG A 325 -8.86 -28.82 17.89
N LYS A 326 -7.72 -29.42 18.23
CA LYS A 326 -7.64 -30.53 19.19
C LYS A 326 -7.78 -30.07 20.64
N THR A 327 -7.15 -28.95 20.99
CA THR A 327 -6.96 -28.56 22.40
C THR A 327 -7.85 -27.41 22.84
N GLY A 328 -8.42 -26.65 21.89
CA GLY A 328 -9.12 -25.40 22.14
C GLY A 328 -8.20 -24.25 22.56
N LYS A 329 -6.87 -24.41 22.49
CA LYS A 329 -5.89 -23.41 22.91
C LYS A 329 -5.00 -22.99 21.74
N MET A 330 -4.96 -21.69 21.48
CA MET A 330 -4.09 -21.13 20.45
C MET A 330 -2.70 -20.98 21.04
N VAL A 331 -1.71 -21.56 20.37
CA VAL A 331 -0.31 -21.57 20.78
C VAL A 331 0.51 -21.21 19.56
N SER A 332 1.26 -20.11 19.60
CA SER A 332 2.20 -19.76 18.54
C SER A 332 3.39 -20.73 18.58
N LEU A 333 3.71 -21.34 17.45
CA LEU A 333 4.77 -22.36 17.32
C LEU A 333 6.04 -21.75 16.73
N SER A 334 7.19 -22.34 17.06
CA SER A 334 8.51 -21.82 16.68
C SER A 334 8.88 -22.12 15.23
N GLU A 335 8.90 -21.10 14.38
CA GLU A 335 9.51 -21.23 13.05
C GLU A 335 11.02 -21.46 13.12
N GLN A 336 11.69 -20.86 14.12
CA GLN A 336 13.14 -20.95 14.27
C GLN A 336 13.62 -22.37 14.56
N GLN A 337 12.84 -23.16 15.32
CA GLN A 337 13.17 -24.57 15.50
C GLN A 337 13.19 -25.31 14.16
N LEU A 338 12.26 -25.02 13.25
CA LEU A 338 12.26 -25.65 11.94
C LEU A 338 13.50 -25.25 11.14
N VAL A 339 13.80 -23.95 11.09
CA VAL A 339 15.00 -23.40 10.45
C VAL A 339 16.28 -24.08 10.96
N ASP A 340 16.41 -24.24 12.27
CA ASP A 340 17.64 -24.72 12.89
C ASP A 340 17.78 -26.25 12.96
N CYS A 341 16.67 -26.99 12.98
CA CYS A 341 16.67 -28.41 13.35
C CYS A 341 16.22 -29.37 12.25
N SER A 342 15.56 -28.91 11.20
CA SER A 342 14.99 -29.80 10.17
C SER A 342 15.91 -30.10 8.98
N GLY A 343 17.20 -29.72 9.09
CA GLY A 343 18.21 -29.90 8.05
C GLY A 343 18.33 -31.33 7.53
N ASP A 344 18.36 -32.31 8.45
CA ASP A 344 18.47 -33.73 8.10
C ASP A 344 17.24 -34.28 7.32
N TYR A 345 16.16 -33.50 7.23
CA TYR A 345 14.92 -33.88 6.54
C TYR A 345 14.80 -33.29 5.12
N GLY A 346 15.71 -32.39 4.73
CA GLY A 346 15.74 -31.78 3.39
C GLY A 346 15.66 -30.25 3.38
N ASN A 347 15.37 -29.61 4.52
CA ASN A 347 15.30 -28.16 4.61
C ASN A 347 16.71 -27.54 4.73
N GLU A 348 16.88 -26.33 4.20
CA GLU A 348 18.15 -25.60 4.18
C GLU A 348 18.06 -24.27 4.95
N GLY A 349 17.21 -24.24 5.99
CA GLY A 349 17.06 -23.08 6.87
C GLY A 349 16.55 -21.85 6.11
N CYS A 350 17.31 -20.76 6.17
CA CYS A 350 17.04 -19.52 5.42
C CYS A 350 17.30 -19.64 3.91
N ASN A 351 17.90 -20.73 3.44
CA ASN A 351 18.09 -21.01 2.01
C ASN A 351 16.96 -21.88 1.43
N GLY A 352 15.93 -22.18 2.22
CA GLY A 352 14.73 -22.84 1.73
C GLY A 352 14.28 -24.07 2.47
N GLY A 353 13.11 -24.55 2.09
CA GLY A 353 12.57 -25.80 2.60
C GLY A 353 11.21 -26.12 2.03
N LEU A 354 10.62 -27.19 2.55
CA LEU A 354 9.31 -27.70 2.20
C LEU A 354 8.53 -28.02 3.48
N MET A 355 7.22 -27.75 3.42
CA MET A 355 6.33 -27.97 4.57
C MET A 355 6.29 -29.45 4.96
N ASP A 356 6.21 -30.38 4.00
CA ASP A 356 6.26 -31.83 4.23
C ASP A 356 7.50 -32.26 5.02
N ASP A 357 8.67 -31.73 4.67
CA ASP A 357 9.94 -32.07 5.32
C ASP A 357 9.95 -31.58 6.76
N ALA A 358 9.40 -30.39 6.98
CA ALA A 358 9.18 -29.85 8.31
C ALA A 358 8.18 -30.71 9.11
N PHE A 359 7.08 -31.18 8.52
CA PHE A 359 6.13 -32.07 9.19
C PHE A 359 6.72 -33.44 9.52
N ARG A 360 7.52 -34.03 8.62
CA ARG A 360 8.29 -35.26 8.89
C ARG A 360 9.26 -35.06 10.06
N TYR A 361 9.94 -33.92 10.11
CA TYR A 361 10.79 -33.55 11.24
C TYR A 361 9.99 -33.48 12.54
N ILE A 362 8.87 -32.73 12.60
CA ILE A 362 8.09 -32.56 13.83
C ILE A 362 7.58 -33.92 14.34
N GLN A 363 7.10 -34.77 13.43
CA GLN A 363 6.63 -36.11 13.75
C GLN A 363 7.74 -36.97 14.38
N ALA A 364 8.92 -37.00 13.76
CA ALA A 364 10.04 -37.80 14.24
C ALA A 364 10.72 -37.22 15.50
N ASN A 365 10.75 -35.89 15.64
CA ASN A 365 11.27 -35.18 16.80
C ASN A 365 10.36 -35.32 18.04
N GLY A 366 9.09 -35.68 17.83
CA GLY A 366 8.10 -35.86 18.89
C GLY A 366 7.42 -34.56 19.35
N GLY A 367 7.59 -33.47 18.61
CA GLY A 367 6.97 -32.18 18.87
C GLY A 367 7.76 -30.99 18.33
N ILE A 368 7.15 -29.81 18.47
CA ILE A 368 7.72 -28.50 18.17
C ILE A 368 7.49 -27.57 19.36
N ASP A 369 8.48 -26.74 19.67
CA ASP A 369 8.50 -25.74 20.73
C ASP A 369 7.56 -24.57 20.41
N THR A 370 7.18 -23.83 21.45
CA THR A 370 6.46 -22.57 21.30
C THR A 370 7.37 -21.46 20.79
N GLU A 371 6.78 -20.47 20.11
CA GLU A 371 7.48 -19.25 19.69
C GLU A 371 8.11 -18.52 20.89
N ASP A 372 7.44 -18.50 22.04
CA ASP A 372 7.95 -17.85 23.26
C ASP A 372 9.23 -18.51 23.81
N SER A 373 9.33 -19.85 23.69
CA SER A 373 10.48 -20.61 24.17
C SER A 373 11.64 -20.66 23.17
N TYR A 374 11.34 -20.50 21.88
CA TYR A 374 12.32 -20.55 20.80
C TYR A 374 11.97 -19.48 19.76
N PRO A 375 12.30 -18.20 20.03
CA PRO A 375 11.86 -17.08 19.20
C PRO A 375 12.49 -17.06 17.81
N TYR A 376 11.79 -16.45 16.85
CA TYR A 376 12.28 -16.24 15.50
C TYR A 376 13.40 -15.19 15.39
N GLU A 377 14.54 -15.63 14.87
CA GLU A 377 15.79 -14.87 14.75
C GLU A 377 16.06 -14.45 13.29
N ALA A 378 15.41 -15.09 12.30
CA ALA A 378 15.59 -14.84 10.87
C ALA A 378 17.02 -15.05 10.35
N GLU A 379 17.72 -16.01 10.94
CA GLU A 379 19.05 -16.45 10.54
C GLU A 379 19.22 -17.95 10.81
N ASP A 380 20.18 -18.60 10.14
CA ASP A 380 20.50 -19.99 10.40
C ASP A 380 21.22 -20.14 11.74
N GLY A 381 20.60 -20.87 12.67
CA GLY A 381 21.13 -21.14 14.00
C GLY A 381 21.53 -22.60 14.21
N LYS A 382 22.05 -22.88 15.40
CA LYS A 382 22.22 -24.26 15.88
C LYS A 382 20.89 -24.75 16.44
N CYS A 383 20.52 -26.00 16.19
CA CYS A 383 19.32 -26.57 16.81
C CYS A 383 19.36 -26.51 18.35
N ARG A 384 18.34 -25.87 18.95
CA ARG A 384 18.17 -25.68 20.40
C ARG A 384 16.86 -26.29 20.94
N TYR A 385 16.30 -27.28 20.24
CA TYR A 385 15.04 -27.93 20.63
C TYR A 385 15.08 -28.40 22.10
N ASN A 386 14.00 -28.12 22.83
CA ASN A 386 13.87 -28.50 24.23
C ASN A 386 12.55 -29.25 24.48
N PRO A 387 12.57 -30.55 24.83
CA PRO A 387 11.34 -31.33 25.03
C PRO A 387 10.45 -30.82 26.18
N ALA A 388 10.95 -29.94 27.05
CA ALA A 388 10.16 -29.31 28.11
C ALA A 388 9.26 -28.16 27.63
N THR A 389 9.45 -27.66 26.40
CA THR A 389 8.78 -26.47 25.86
C THR A 389 7.90 -26.75 24.64
N ILE A 390 7.57 -28.03 24.40
CA ILE A 390 6.73 -28.48 23.30
C ILE A 390 5.36 -27.76 23.35
N GLY A 391 5.06 -27.01 22.29
CA GLY A 391 3.78 -26.34 22.06
C GLY A 391 2.77 -27.22 21.30
N ALA A 392 3.24 -28.08 20.40
CA ALA A 392 2.38 -28.97 19.61
C ALA A 392 3.11 -30.26 19.18
N LYS A 393 2.33 -31.26 18.77
CA LYS A 393 2.82 -32.52 18.19
C LYS A 393 2.16 -32.77 16.84
N CYS A 394 2.89 -33.42 15.94
CA CYS A 394 2.40 -33.86 14.64
C CYS A 394 2.42 -35.39 14.61
N THR A 395 1.31 -36.03 14.19
CA THR A 395 1.28 -37.49 14.00
C THR A 395 1.47 -37.92 12.55
N GLY A 396 1.46 -36.96 11.62
CA GLY A 396 1.59 -37.16 10.19
C GLY A 396 0.90 -36.02 9.44
N PHE A 397 0.97 -36.06 8.12
CA PHE A 397 0.35 -35.10 7.20
C PHE A 397 -0.27 -35.85 6.02
N VAL A 398 -1.17 -35.21 5.30
CA VAL A 398 -1.78 -35.76 4.09
C VAL A 398 -1.81 -34.70 3.01
N ASP A 399 -1.44 -35.07 1.78
CA ASP A 399 -1.28 -34.12 0.68
C ASP A 399 -2.58 -34.02 -0.12
N ILE A 400 -2.99 -32.82 -0.52
CA ILE A 400 -4.03 -32.66 -1.54
C ILE A 400 -3.42 -32.89 -2.92
N LYS A 401 -4.19 -33.56 -3.77
CA LYS A 401 -3.76 -33.82 -5.15
C LYS A 401 -3.52 -32.49 -5.87
N GLN A 402 -2.42 -32.44 -6.60
CA GLN A 402 -2.04 -31.27 -7.39
C GLN A 402 -3.17 -30.81 -8.31
N GLY A 403 -3.50 -29.52 -8.23
CA GLY A 403 -4.55 -28.88 -9.03
C GLY A 403 -5.98 -29.25 -8.64
N ASP A 404 -6.19 -29.99 -7.54
CA ASP A 404 -7.53 -30.37 -7.08
C ASP A 404 -8.08 -29.32 -6.09
N GLU A 405 -8.56 -28.20 -6.63
CA GLU A 405 -9.10 -27.10 -5.84
C GLU A 405 -10.36 -27.47 -5.07
N ASP A 406 -11.19 -28.36 -5.61
CA ASP A 406 -12.35 -28.88 -4.88
C ASP A 406 -11.90 -29.60 -3.61
N ALA A 407 -10.83 -30.40 -3.69
CA ALA A 407 -10.26 -31.07 -2.53
C ALA A 407 -9.63 -30.07 -1.55
N LEU A 408 -8.99 -29.00 -2.04
CA LEU A 408 -8.53 -27.89 -1.18
C LEU A 408 -9.70 -27.19 -0.48
N LYS A 409 -10.80 -26.96 -1.19
CA LYS A 409 -12.02 -26.34 -0.65
C LYS A 409 -12.63 -27.21 0.43
N GLU A 410 -12.73 -28.51 0.20
CA GLU A 410 -13.23 -29.49 1.17
C GLU A 410 -12.31 -29.58 2.39
N ALA A 411 -10.99 -29.63 2.19
CA ALA A 411 -10.00 -29.62 3.27
C ALA A 411 -10.15 -28.37 4.12
N LEU A 412 -10.19 -27.18 3.52
CA LEU A 412 -10.39 -25.92 4.26
C LEU A 412 -11.71 -25.91 5.02
N ALA A 413 -12.77 -26.50 4.49
CA ALA A 413 -14.07 -26.54 5.15
C ALA A 413 -14.14 -27.52 6.33
N THR A 414 -13.46 -28.65 6.22
CA THR A 414 -13.65 -29.81 7.11
C THR A 414 -12.47 -30.05 8.05
N VAL A 415 -11.29 -29.53 7.68
CA VAL A 415 -10.01 -29.78 8.35
C VAL A 415 -9.55 -28.56 9.15
N GLY A 416 -9.43 -27.40 8.51
CA GLY A 416 -8.80 -26.22 9.08
C GLY A 416 -7.94 -25.48 8.06
N PRO A 417 -7.09 -24.53 8.50
CA PRO A 417 -6.07 -23.92 7.67
C PRO A 417 -5.13 -24.95 7.03
N VAL A 418 -4.70 -24.69 5.80
CA VAL A 418 -3.91 -25.60 4.96
C VAL A 418 -2.69 -24.87 4.40
N SER A 419 -1.51 -25.47 4.53
CA SER A 419 -0.28 -24.99 3.88
C SER A 419 -0.47 -25.00 2.37
N VAL A 420 0.00 -23.99 1.66
CA VAL A 420 0.00 -23.97 0.20
C VAL A 420 1.26 -23.27 -0.30
N ALA A 421 1.67 -23.58 -1.52
CA ALA A 421 2.71 -22.86 -2.23
C ALA A 421 2.08 -22.04 -3.36
N ILE A 422 2.63 -20.87 -3.68
CA ILE A 422 2.19 -19.99 -4.76
C ILE A 422 3.40 -19.46 -5.54
N ASP A 423 3.15 -18.93 -6.75
CA ASP A 423 4.09 -18.04 -7.45
C ASP A 423 3.80 -16.60 -7.02
N ALA A 424 4.72 -16.04 -6.23
CA ALA A 424 4.70 -14.67 -5.75
C ALA A 424 5.67 -13.76 -6.53
N SER A 425 6.30 -14.24 -7.60
CA SER A 425 7.41 -13.57 -8.27
C SER A 425 7.01 -12.33 -9.09
N ASN A 426 5.73 -12.18 -9.42
CA ASN A 426 5.24 -11.13 -10.31
C ASN A 426 5.27 -9.72 -9.66
N GLU A 427 5.56 -8.69 -10.46
CA GLU A 427 5.53 -7.29 -10.02
C GLU A 427 4.14 -6.84 -9.51
N SER A 428 3.07 -7.48 -10.00
CA SER A 428 1.72 -7.20 -9.51
C SER A 428 1.45 -7.81 -8.13
N PHE A 429 2.11 -8.93 -7.78
CA PHE A 429 2.05 -9.48 -6.43
C PHE A 429 2.89 -8.65 -5.47
N GLN A 430 4.09 -8.23 -5.90
CA GLN A 430 4.97 -7.31 -5.16
C GLN A 430 4.22 -6.07 -4.67
N LEU A 431 3.35 -5.50 -5.51
CA LEU A 431 2.65 -4.24 -5.25
C LEU A 431 1.16 -4.44 -4.90
N TYR A 432 0.71 -5.67 -4.65
CA TYR A 432 -0.68 -5.94 -4.31
C TYR A 432 -1.11 -5.16 -3.06
N GLU A 433 -2.32 -4.58 -3.10
CA GLU A 433 -2.90 -3.85 -1.97
C GLU A 433 -4.24 -4.41 -1.53
N SER A 434 -5.16 -4.72 -2.46
CA SER A 434 -6.52 -5.17 -2.13
C SER A 434 -7.28 -5.76 -3.32
N GLY A 435 -8.40 -6.43 -3.05
CA GLY A 435 -9.29 -7.06 -4.05
C GLY A 435 -8.87 -8.48 -4.41
N VAL A 436 -9.56 -9.11 -5.36
CA VAL A 436 -9.28 -10.50 -5.73
C VAL A 436 -8.11 -10.52 -6.71
N TYR A 437 -6.92 -10.87 -6.23
CA TYR A 437 -5.70 -11.00 -7.01
C TYR A 437 -5.86 -12.06 -8.10
N ASP A 438 -5.62 -11.64 -9.34
CA ASP A 438 -5.70 -12.49 -10.52
C ASP A 438 -4.66 -12.06 -11.55
N GLU A 439 -3.58 -12.83 -11.64
CA GLU A 439 -2.45 -12.56 -12.51
C GLU A 439 -2.25 -13.70 -13.52
N PRO A 440 -2.57 -13.47 -14.81
CA PRO A 440 -2.35 -14.45 -15.87
C PRO A 440 -0.89 -14.83 -16.09
N GLY A 441 0.05 -13.97 -15.67
CA GLY A 441 1.49 -14.23 -15.78
C GLY A 441 2.08 -15.12 -14.69
N CYS A 442 1.30 -15.54 -13.69
CA CYS A 442 1.78 -16.46 -12.65
C CYS A 442 2.05 -17.86 -13.21
N SER A 443 3.15 -18.46 -12.77
CA SER A 443 3.56 -19.79 -13.13
C SER A 443 2.69 -20.86 -12.49
N SER A 444 2.16 -21.69 -13.37
CA SER A 444 2.01 -23.14 -13.26
C SER A 444 2.78 -23.87 -12.16
N THR A 445 4.09 -23.79 -12.33
CA THR A 445 5.01 -24.87 -11.95
C THR A 445 6.21 -24.39 -11.18
N GLU A 446 6.51 -23.11 -11.29
CA GLU A 446 7.62 -22.44 -10.62
C GLU A 446 7.07 -21.72 -9.40
N LEU A 447 6.67 -22.49 -8.38
CA LEU A 447 6.23 -21.92 -7.12
C LEU A 447 7.45 -21.51 -6.30
N ASP A 448 7.38 -20.35 -5.66
CA ASP A 448 8.53 -19.75 -4.99
C ASP A 448 8.23 -19.25 -3.57
N HIS A 449 6.97 -19.36 -3.12
CA HIS A 449 6.55 -18.85 -1.82
C HIS A 449 5.53 -19.74 -1.10
N GLY A 450 5.80 -20.07 0.16
CA GLY A 450 4.93 -20.84 1.05
C GLY A 450 4.01 -19.93 1.87
N VAL A 451 2.71 -20.19 1.86
CA VAL A 451 1.68 -19.39 2.53
C VAL A 451 0.61 -20.29 3.14
N LEU A 452 -0.25 -19.72 3.98
CA LEU A 452 -1.31 -20.48 4.66
C LEU A 452 -2.67 -20.10 4.11
N ALA A 453 -3.36 -21.03 3.44
CA ALA A 453 -4.78 -20.86 3.12
C ALA A 453 -5.60 -21.01 4.42
N VAL A 454 -6.39 -19.98 4.73
CA VAL A 454 -7.19 -19.89 5.97
C VAL A 454 -8.69 -19.80 5.69
N GLY A 455 -9.11 -19.91 4.44
CA GLY A 455 -10.50 -19.78 4.07
C GLY A 455 -10.71 -19.59 2.58
N TYR A 456 -11.97 -19.37 2.22
CA TYR A 456 -12.40 -19.08 0.86
C TYR A 456 -13.76 -18.36 0.86
N GLY A 457 -14.12 -17.77 -0.27
CA GLY A 457 -15.42 -17.15 -0.46
C GLY A 457 -15.62 -16.64 -1.88
N SER A 458 -16.57 -15.72 -2.04
CA SER A 458 -16.85 -15.06 -3.32
C SER A 458 -17.08 -13.57 -3.10
N GLU A 459 -16.42 -12.73 -3.89
CA GLU A 459 -16.57 -11.27 -3.88
C GLU A 459 -16.65 -10.73 -5.31
N GLY A 460 -17.65 -9.90 -5.60
CA GLY A 460 -17.76 -9.27 -6.92
C GLY A 460 -17.97 -10.24 -8.10
N GLY A 461 -18.44 -11.46 -7.84
CA GLY A 461 -18.57 -12.51 -8.85
C GLY A 461 -17.28 -13.30 -9.10
N HIS A 462 -16.24 -13.05 -8.32
CA HIS A 462 -14.99 -13.79 -8.32
C HIS A 462 -14.89 -14.61 -7.05
N ASP A 463 -14.62 -15.89 -7.21
CA ASP A 463 -14.32 -16.74 -6.08
C ASP A 463 -12.86 -16.56 -5.67
N TYR A 464 -12.56 -16.79 -4.38
CA TYR A 464 -11.25 -16.55 -3.84
C TYR A 464 -10.84 -17.51 -2.72
N TRP A 465 -9.54 -17.68 -2.58
CA TRP A 465 -8.86 -18.18 -1.40
C TRP A 465 -8.45 -17.03 -0.50
N LEU A 466 -8.65 -17.19 0.80
CA LEU A 466 -8.16 -16.28 1.82
C LEU A 466 -6.81 -16.81 2.32
N VAL A 467 -5.73 -16.10 2.05
CA VAL A 467 -4.36 -16.61 2.23
C VAL A 467 -3.54 -15.72 3.16
N LYS A 468 -3.13 -16.24 4.32
CA LYS A 468 -2.22 -15.58 5.26
C LYS A 468 -0.78 -15.63 4.72
N ASN A 469 -0.17 -14.45 4.57
CA ASN A 469 1.24 -14.30 4.19
C ASN A 469 2.12 -14.14 5.44
N SER A 470 3.45 -14.17 5.27
CA SER A 470 4.49 -14.09 6.32
C SER A 470 5.36 -12.82 6.22
N TRP A 471 4.80 -11.75 5.66
CA TRP A 471 5.49 -10.45 5.46
C TRP A 471 4.86 -9.33 6.30
N ALA A 472 4.52 -9.60 7.56
CA ALA A 472 4.08 -8.53 8.46
C ALA A 472 5.13 -7.42 8.49
N THR A 473 4.71 -6.17 8.41
CA THR A 473 5.61 -5.03 8.67
C THR A 473 5.08 -4.23 9.85
N PRO A 474 5.95 -3.63 10.67
CA PRO A 474 5.53 -2.71 11.75
C PRO A 474 4.64 -1.55 11.27
N TRP A 475 4.65 -1.29 9.96
CA TRP A 475 3.97 -0.19 9.28
C TRP A 475 2.69 -0.62 8.54
N SER A 476 2.35 -1.92 8.57
CA SER A 476 1.12 -2.45 8.00
C SER A 476 -0.06 -2.23 8.96
N GLU A 477 -0.55 -0.98 9.05
CA GLU A 477 -1.66 -0.60 9.95
C GLU A 477 -3.01 -1.28 9.65
N LYS A 478 -3.10 -2.10 8.59
CA LYS A 478 -4.30 -2.87 8.26
C LYS A 478 -3.94 -4.34 7.99
N VAL A 479 -4.40 -5.19 8.90
CA VAL A 479 -4.38 -6.66 8.85
C VAL A 479 -4.89 -7.22 7.51
N PHE A 480 -5.74 -6.48 6.78
CA PHE A 480 -6.25 -6.84 5.45
C PHE A 480 -5.17 -6.96 4.36
N HIS A 481 -4.01 -6.30 4.47
CA HIS A 481 -2.92 -6.40 3.48
C HIS A 481 -2.09 -7.69 3.62
N LEU A 482 -2.32 -8.46 4.68
CA LEU A 482 -1.58 -9.69 4.99
C LEU A 482 -2.38 -10.95 4.67
N PHE A 483 -3.65 -10.78 4.30
CA PHE A 483 -4.48 -11.82 3.73
C PHE A 483 -4.69 -11.52 2.25
N HIS A 484 -4.09 -12.32 1.38
CA HIS A 484 -4.29 -12.22 -0.06
C HIS A 484 -5.59 -12.92 -0.40
N ILE A 485 -6.41 -12.25 -1.20
CA ILE A 485 -7.64 -12.80 -1.76
C ILE A 485 -7.22 -13.25 -3.15
N ILE A 486 -6.92 -14.53 -3.34
CA ILE A 486 -6.36 -15.06 -4.60
C ILE A 486 -7.48 -15.78 -5.34
N ASN A 487 -7.70 -15.47 -6.62
CA ASN A 487 -8.73 -16.15 -7.42
C ASN A 487 -8.56 -17.68 -7.40
N PHE A 488 -9.65 -18.45 -7.46
CA PHE A 488 -9.61 -19.91 -7.65
C PHE A 488 -8.76 -20.28 -8.87
N ASP A 489 -8.94 -19.61 -10.01
CA ASP A 489 -8.10 -19.85 -11.22
C ASP A 489 -6.61 -19.51 -11.00
N SER A 490 -6.33 -18.73 -9.96
CA SER A 490 -4.99 -18.44 -9.49
C SER A 490 -4.39 -19.48 -8.54
N ILE A 491 -5.14 -20.53 -8.22
CA ILE A 491 -4.71 -21.77 -7.54
C ILE A 491 -5.08 -23.03 -8.37
N GLU A 492 -5.91 -22.92 -9.42
CA GLU A 492 -6.35 -23.98 -10.38
C GLU A 492 -5.22 -24.88 -10.87
N GLN A 493 -4.01 -24.35 -10.95
CA GLN A 493 -2.84 -25.08 -11.42
C GLN A 493 -1.70 -25.11 -10.39
N ARG A 494 -1.94 -24.54 -9.21
CA ARG A 494 -0.92 -23.91 -8.35
C ARG A 494 -0.81 -24.52 -6.95
N THR A 495 -1.31 -25.73 -6.77
CA THR A 495 -0.96 -26.60 -5.63
C THR A 495 0.11 -27.60 -6.05
N TYR A 496 1.37 -27.18 -6.13
CA TYR A 496 2.44 -28.17 -6.00
C TYR A 496 2.47 -28.64 -4.54
N HIS A 497 1.95 -29.85 -4.35
CA HIS A 497 2.47 -30.88 -3.45
C HIS A 497 2.62 -30.61 -1.95
N LEU A 498 2.08 -29.54 -1.36
CA LEU A 498 2.28 -29.28 0.07
C LEU A 498 1.02 -28.77 0.73
N THR A 499 -0.04 -29.58 0.72
CA THR A 499 -1.36 -29.21 1.23
C THR A 499 -1.71 -30.15 2.35
N ASP A 500 -1.22 -29.82 3.53
CA ASP A 500 -1.26 -30.75 4.65
C ASP A 500 -2.54 -30.62 5.46
N VAL A 501 -3.32 -31.71 5.45
CA VAL A 501 -4.46 -31.93 6.32
C VAL A 501 -4.01 -32.84 7.47
N PHE A 502 -4.15 -32.40 8.72
CA PHE A 502 -3.60 -33.15 9.85
C PHE A 502 -4.62 -34.09 10.50
N LEU A 503 -4.10 -35.25 10.89
CA LEU A 503 -4.62 -36.04 12.00
C LEU A 503 -3.79 -35.68 13.25
N VAL A 504 -4.45 -35.24 14.32
CA VAL A 504 -3.79 -34.83 15.56
C VAL A 504 -3.92 -35.88 16.65
#